data_AF-A0A1K2ILB6-F1
#
_entry.id   AF-A0A1K2ILB6-F1
#
_cell.length_a   1.000
_cell.length_b   1.000
_cell.length_c   1.000
_cell.angle_alpha   90.00
_cell.angle_beta   90.00
_cell.angle_gamma   90.00
#
_symmetry.space_group_name_H-M   'P 1'
#
loop_
_entity.id
_entity.type
_entity.pdbx_description
1 polymer ?
#
loop_
_entity_poly.entity_id
_entity_poly.type
_entity_poly.pdbx_seq_one_letter_code
_entity_poly.pdbx_strand_id
1 'polypeptide(L)'
;QYPDLEKAYNLSDGLRKIYNQNIQKSVALLKLAHWFKEVEESGFKAFSVLRKTIMNHYNEILNYFERRSTNASAESFNAKIKNFRVQLRGVRDKAFFLFRLSKLFA
;
A
#
# COMPACT_ATOMS: atom_id res chain seq x y z
N GLN A 1 22.31 18.43 -13.12
CA GLN A 1 21.48 17.24 -13.44
C GLN A 1 21.43 16.34 -12.21
N TYR A 2 20.33 15.61 -11.98
CA TYR A 2 20.11 14.80 -10.77
C TYR A 2 19.85 13.32 -11.13
N PRO A 3 20.89 12.55 -11.50
CA PRO A 3 20.74 11.18 -12.02
C PRO A 3 20.11 10.23 -10.99
N ASP A 4 20.43 10.39 -9.70
CA ASP A 4 19.87 9.52 -8.65
C ASP A 4 18.37 9.76 -8.44
N LEU A 5 17.92 11.01 -8.52
CA LEU A 5 16.51 11.38 -8.42
C LEU A 5 15.72 10.80 -9.60
N GLU A 6 16.27 10.89 -10.81
CA GLU A 6 15.68 10.30 -12.00
C GLU A 6 15.57 8.77 -11.88
N LYS A 7 16.64 8.09 -11.43
CA LYS A 7 16.64 6.64 -11.21
C LYS A 7 15.61 6.23 -10.15
N ALA A 8 15.54 6.94 -9.03
CA ALA A 8 14.57 6.68 -7.97
C ALA A 8 13.12 6.92 -8.43
N TYR A 9 12.89 7.95 -9.24
CA TYR A 9 11.60 8.22 -9.86
C TYR A 9 11.18 7.08 -10.79
N ASN A 10 12.08 6.63 -11.67
CA ASN A 10 11.82 5.56 -12.61
C ASN A 10 11.48 4.23 -11.91
N LEU A 11 12.18 3.90 -10.82
CA LEU A 11 11.85 2.72 -10.00
C LEU A 11 10.45 2.84 -9.37
N SER A 12 10.10 4.02 -8.85
CA SER A 12 8.79 4.28 -8.24
C SER A 12 7.66 4.17 -9.28
N ASP A 13 7.85 4.81 -10.44
CA ASP A 13 6.88 4.78 -11.53
C ASP A 13 6.78 3.40 -12.18
N GLY A 14 7.89 2.65 -12.26
CA GLY A 14 7.92 1.26 -12.70
C GLY A 14 7.02 0.38 -11.84
N LEU A 15 7.14 0.47 -10.52
CA LEU A 15 6.27 -0.24 -9.58
C LEU A 15 4.80 0.18 -9.77
N ARG A 16 4.53 1.49 -9.87
CA ARG A 16 3.17 2.02 -10.12
C ARG A 16 2.56 1.44 -11.41
N LYS A 17 3.34 1.39 -12.49
CA LYS A 17 2.90 0.83 -13.78
C LYS A 17 2.50 -0.64 -13.66
N ILE A 18 3.23 -1.44 -12.87
CA ILE A 18 2.89 -2.85 -12.64
C ILE A 18 1.50 -2.97 -11.99
N TYR A 19 1.24 -2.20 -10.91
CA TYR A 19 -0.05 -2.26 -10.19
C TYR A 19 -1.22 -1.70 -11.00
N ASN A 20 -0.98 -0.70 -11.86
CA ASN A 20 -2.03 -0.09 -12.68
C ASN A 20 -2.42 -0.94 -13.90
N GLN A 21 -1.66 -1.97 -14.23
CA GLN A 21 -2.00 -2.89 -15.31
C GLN A 21 -3.07 -3.89 -14.87
N ASN A 22 -4.05 -4.17 -15.73
CA ASN A 22 -5.01 -5.25 -15.55
C ASN A 22 -4.41 -6.55 -16.12
N ILE A 23 -3.55 -7.18 -15.32
CA ILE A 23 -2.77 -8.36 -15.71
C ILE A 23 -3.01 -9.50 -14.72
N GLN A 24 -2.87 -10.73 -15.20
CA GLN A 24 -2.95 -11.91 -14.35
C GLN A 24 -1.80 -11.96 -13.33
N LYS A 25 -2.06 -12.64 -12.21
CA LYS A 25 -1.09 -12.83 -11.11
C LYS A 25 0.27 -13.37 -11.57
N SER A 26 0.30 -14.33 -12.49
CA SER A 26 1.53 -14.91 -13.07
C SER A 26 2.34 -13.89 -13.87
N VAL A 27 1.67 -12.97 -14.59
CA VAL A 27 2.33 -11.90 -15.35
C VAL A 27 2.85 -10.82 -14.39
N ALA A 28 2.10 -10.48 -13.35
CA ALA A 28 2.52 -9.54 -12.31
C ALA A 28 3.75 -10.07 -11.54
N LEU A 29 3.77 -11.36 -11.22
CA LEU A 29 4.91 -12.07 -10.63
C LEU A 29 6.19 -11.86 -11.44
N LEU A 30 6.12 -12.10 -12.75
CA LEU A 30 7.28 -11.94 -13.63
C LEU A 30 7.75 -10.48 -13.70
N LYS A 31 6.82 -9.52 -13.80
CA LYS A 31 7.14 -8.08 -13.82
C LYS A 31 7.77 -7.60 -12.51
N LEU A 32 7.29 -8.08 -11.36
CA LEU A 32 7.90 -7.77 -10.06
C LEU A 32 9.30 -8.36 -9.94
N ALA A 33 9.56 -9.56 -10.47
CA ALA A 33 10.90 -10.14 -10.50
C ALA A 33 11.88 -9.28 -11.33
N HIS A 34 11.45 -8.76 -12.48
CA HIS A 34 12.26 -7.81 -13.25
C HIS A 34 12.52 -6.51 -12.47
N TRP A 35 11.49 -5.94 -11.85
CA TRP A 35 11.62 -4.75 -11.02
C TRP A 35 12.56 -4.97 -9.82
N PHE A 36 12.55 -6.15 -9.20
CA PHE A 36 13.48 -6.49 -8.12
C PHE A 36 14.93 -6.48 -8.58
N LYS A 37 15.21 -6.98 -9.79
CA LYS A 37 16.54 -6.91 -10.39
C LYS A 37 16.99 -5.46 -10.56
N GLU A 38 16.12 -4.60 -11.10
CA GLU A 38 16.41 -3.16 -11.25
C GLU A 38 16.69 -2.49 -9.89
N VAL A 39 15.96 -2.87 -8.83
CA VAL A 39 16.18 -2.37 -7.46
C VAL A 39 17.52 -2.82 -6.89
N GLU A 40 17.94 -4.06 -7.14
CA GLU A 40 19.25 -4.56 -6.69
C GLU A 40 20.39 -3.82 -7.41
N GLU A 41 20.27 -3.65 -8.73
CA GLU A 41 21.20 -2.88 -9.56
C GLU A 41 21.19 -1.38 -9.26
N SER A 42 20.15 -0.89 -8.56
CA SER A 42 20.04 0.53 -8.23
C SER A 42 20.93 0.96 -7.09
N GLY A 43 21.28 0.05 -6.17
CA GLY A 43 22.03 0.35 -4.95
C GLY A 43 21.24 1.17 -3.91
N PHE A 44 19.95 1.45 -4.12
CA PHE A 44 19.16 2.25 -3.19
C PHE A 44 18.69 1.42 -2.01
N LYS A 45 19.18 1.75 -0.81
CA LYS A 45 18.79 1.07 0.44
C LYS A 45 17.28 1.11 0.69
N ALA A 46 16.61 2.23 0.40
CA ALA A 46 15.17 2.37 0.61
C ALA A 46 14.35 1.37 -0.22
N PHE A 47 14.64 1.26 -1.53
CA PHE A 47 14.00 0.28 -2.40
C PHE A 47 14.37 -1.16 -2.04
N SER A 48 15.60 -1.39 -1.59
CA SER A 48 16.02 -2.72 -1.11
C SER A 48 15.23 -3.18 0.12
N VAL A 49 14.91 -2.27 1.05
CA VAL A 49 14.01 -2.57 2.18
C VAL A 49 12.61 -2.88 1.68
N LEU A 50 12.07 -2.06 0.78
CA LEU A 50 10.75 -2.29 0.18
C LEU A 50 10.66 -3.65 -0.52
N ARG A 51 11.67 -4.00 -1.32
CA ARG A 51 11.77 -5.31 -1.98
C ARG A 51 11.71 -6.46 -0.96
N LYS A 52 12.48 -6.37 0.13
CA LYS A 52 12.46 -7.39 1.19
C LYS A 52 11.07 -7.53 1.82
N THR A 53 10.40 -6.41 2.09
CA THR A 53 9.03 -6.42 2.61
C THR A 53 8.07 -7.09 1.61
N ILE A 54 8.18 -6.77 0.32
CA ILE A 54 7.33 -7.40 -0.71
C ILE A 54 7.61 -8.91 -0.79
N MET A 55 8.87 -9.34 -0.73
CA MET A 55 9.23 -10.76 -0.74
C MET A 55 8.69 -11.51 0.48
N ASN A 56 8.71 -10.90 1.67
CA ASN A 56 8.18 -11.53 2.88
C ASN A 56 6.66 -11.77 2.81
N HIS A 57 5.93 -10.90 2.10
CA HIS A 57 4.47 -10.95 1.97
C HIS A 57 4.03 -11.26 0.54
N TYR A 58 4.86 -11.96 -0.22
CA TYR A 58 4.75 -11.99 -1.68
C TYR A 58 3.43 -12.56 -2.20
N ASN A 59 2.97 -13.66 -1.59
CA ASN A 59 1.70 -14.29 -1.93
C ASN A 59 0.50 -13.36 -1.64
N GLU A 60 0.50 -12.70 -0.48
CA GLU A 60 -0.57 -11.80 -0.05
C GLU A 60 -0.65 -10.57 -0.96
N ILE A 61 0.51 -10.01 -1.31
CA ILE A 61 0.61 -8.86 -2.21
C ILE A 61 0.16 -9.24 -3.63
N LEU A 62 0.55 -10.41 -4.12
CA LEU A 62 0.15 -10.88 -5.44
C LEU A 62 -1.35 -11.18 -5.55
N ASN A 63 -2.05 -11.46 -4.45
CA ASN A 63 -3.50 -11.64 -4.45
C ASN A 63 -4.24 -10.37 -4.89
N TYR A 64 -3.60 -9.18 -4.82
CA TYR A 64 -4.12 -7.97 -5.45
C TYR A 64 -4.41 -8.19 -6.94
N PHE A 65 -3.61 -8.95 -7.67
CA PHE A 65 -3.81 -9.15 -9.12
C PHE A 65 -4.91 -10.17 -9.46
N GLU A 66 -5.48 -10.87 -8.48
CA GLU A 66 -6.65 -11.74 -8.70
C GLU A 66 -7.97 -10.97 -8.58
N ARG A 67 -8.18 -10.30 -7.43
CA ARG A 67 -9.46 -9.63 -7.11
C ARG A 67 -9.39 -8.11 -7.15
N ARG A 68 -8.17 -7.55 -7.18
CA ARG A 68 -7.88 -6.11 -7.08
C ARG A 68 -8.54 -5.43 -5.89
N SER A 69 -8.84 -6.20 -4.84
CA SER A 69 -9.39 -5.68 -3.61
C SER A 69 -8.33 -4.86 -2.89
N THR A 70 -8.64 -3.62 -2.59
CA THR A 70 -7.77 -2.70 -1.85
C THR A 70 -8.32 -2.46 -0.45
N ASN A 71 -7.43 -2.23 0.52
CA ASN A 71 -7.81 -1.83 1.87
C ASN A 71 -8.33 -0.38 1.96
N ALA A 72 -8.51 0.32 0.83
CA ALA A 72 -8.88 1.74 0.76
C ALA A 72 -10.17 2.07 1.53
N SER A 73 -11.19 1.20 1.49
CA SER A 73 -12.43 1.41 2.26
C SER A 73 -12.18 1.36 3.77
N ALA A 74 -11.34 0.44 4.23
CA ALA A 74 -10.97 0.35 5.65
C ALA A 74 -10.06 1.50 6.07
N GLU A 75 -9.13 1.95 5.21
CA GLU A 75 -8.30 3.14 5.44
C GLU A 75 -9.15 4.40 5.56
N SER A 76 -10.13 4.59 4.65
CA SER A 76 -11.10 5.68 4.70
C SER A 76 -11.92 5.63 5.99
N PHE A 77 -12.37 4.45 6.40
CA PHE A 77 -13.09 4.26 7.65
C PHE A 77 -12.21 4.59 8.88
N ASN A 78 -10.95 4.14 8.90
CA ASN A 78 -9.98 4.47 9.94
C ASN A 78 -9.74 5.99 10.03
N ALA A 79 -9.68 6.68 8.88
CA ALA A 79 -9.57 8.14 8.83
C ALA A 79 -10.81 8.82 9.43
N LYS A 80 -12.02 8.34 9.11
CA LYS A 80 -13.28 8.84 9.72
C LYS A 80 -13.29 8.66 11.24
N ILE A 81 -12.92 7.46 11.73
CA ILE A 81 -12.81 7.19 13.18
C ILE A 81 -11.79 8.13 13.84
N LYS A 82 -10.63 8.33 13.22
CA LYS A 82 -9.58 9.21 13.74
C LYS A 82 -10.09 10.64 13.86
N ASN A 83 -10.72 11.18 12.82
CA ASN A 83 -11.31 12.52 12.84
C ASN A 83 -12.41 12.65 13.89
N PHE A 84 -13.30 11.67 13.99
CA PHE A 84 -14.36 11.65 14.99
C PHE A 84 -13.81 11.66 16.42
N ARG A 85 -12.75 10.86 16.68
CA ARG A 85 -12.06 10.84 17.97
C ARG A 85 -11.40 12.17 18.32
N VAL A 86 -10.79 12.84 17.34
CA VAL A 86 -10.16 14.17 17.52
C VAL A 86 -11.21 15.21 17.91
N GLN A 87 -12.38 15.22 17.25
CA GLN A 87 -13.48 16.14 17.57
C GLN A 87 -13.99 15.96 19.01
N LEU A 88 -14.01 14.73 19.51
CA LEU A 88 -14.44 14.39 20.87
C LEU A 88 -13.33 14.52 21.93
N ARG A 89 -12.11 14.92 21.52
CA ARG A 89 -10.92 15.03 22.38
C ARG A 89 -10.60 13.72 23.13
N GLY A 90 -10.79 12.59 22.45
CA GLY A 90 -10.54 11.25 22.99
C GLY A 90 -11.82 10.44 23.21
N VAL A 91 -11.68 9.34 23.94
CA VAL A 91 -12.77 8.39 24.22
C VAL A 91 -12.80 8.15 25.73
N ARG A 92 -13.85 8.64 26.40
CA ARG A 92 -14.07 8.41 27.84
C ARG A 92 -14.93 7.17 28.10
N ASP A 93 -15.96 6.98 27.30
CA ASP A 93 -16.85 5.81 27.32
C ASP A 93 -16.76 5.07 25.98
N LYS A 94 -16.22 3.84 26.02
CA LYS A 94 -16.05 3.00 24.84
C LYS A 94 -17.39 2.50 24.28
N ALA A 95 -18.34 2.17 25.15
CA ALA A 95 -19.65 1.66 24.73
C ALA A 95 -20.43 2.76 23.99
N PHE A 96 -20.45 3.97 24.56
CA PHE A 96 -21.10 5.12 23.93
C PHE A 96 -20.39 5.54 22.63
N PHE A 97 -19.05 5.47 22.58
CA PHE A 97 -18.29 5.74 21.37
C PHE A 97 -18.61 4.76 20.23
N LEU A 98 -18.67 3.45 20.53
CA LEU A 98 -19.06 2.43 19.55
C LEU A 98 -20.51 2.60 19.08
N PHE A 99 -21.43 2.95 19.98
CA PHE A 99 -22.81 3.30 19.63
C PHE A 99 -22.86 4.49 18.66
N ARG A 100 -22.09 5.55 18.89
CA ARG A 100 -22.03 6.70 17.98
C ARG A 100 -21.39 6.36 16.64
N LEU A 101 -20.35 5.55 16.63
CA LEU A 101 -19.71 5.09 15.41
C LEU A 101 -20.69 4.32 14.51
N SER A 102 -21.45 3.37 15.09
CA SER A 102 -22.43 2.60 14.33
C SER A 102 -23.58 3.47 13.81
N LYS A 103 -24.04 4.46 14.58
CA LYS A 103 -25.13 5.34 14.13
C LYS A 103 -24.73 6.38 13.06
N LEU A 104 -23.45 6.73 12.96
CA LEU A 104 -22.97 7.76 12.03
C LEU A 104 -22.32 7.19 10.77
N PHE A 105 -21.76 5.98 10.84
CA PHE A 105 -20.91 5.43 9.79
C PHE A 105 -21.25 3.99 9.38
N ALA A 106 -22.27 3.36 9.97
CA ALA A 106 -22.84 2.07 9.54
C ALA A 106 -24.31 2.26 9.13
#